data_AF-A0A9E3UB25-F1
#
_entry.id   AF-A0A9E3UB25-F1
#
_cell.length_a   1.000
_cell.length_b   1.000
_cell.length_c   1.000
_cell.angle_alpha   90.00
_cell.angle_beta   90.00
_cell.angle_gamma   90.00
#
_symmetry.space_group_name_H-M   'P 1'
#
loop_
_entity.id
_entity.type
_entity.pdbx_description
1 polymer ?
#
loop_
_entity_poly.entity_id
_entity_poly.type
_entity_poly.pdbx_seq_one_letter_code
_entity_poly.pdbx_strand_id
1 'polypeptide(L)'
;MNRTFTAFAFVSALAAAACDKSGTEAQEKANRAQAEANEDINRANAESTTKITNAQVEADKKIAEAQNSFATTVEDYRHTMQGRLDDLDKKLVDLDAKSRKATGQTKAKIDTNLPKLRVQRDAFVSDFKAIDTATASTWDATRARLDKEWNDLKTAVDKVD
;
A
#
# COMPACT_ATOMS: atom_id res chain seq x y z
N MET A 1 42.41 18.48 -18.98
CA MET A 1 43.72 18.27 -18.33
C MET A 1 44.21 16.91 -18.79
N ASN A 2 45.01 16.81 -19.85
CA ASN A 2 46.49 16.91 -19.87
C ASN A 2 47.09 15.98 -18.78
N ARG A 3 47.94 14.98 -19.06
CA ARG A 3 49.13 14.99 -19.94
C ARG A 3 49.55 13.59 -20.38
N THR A 4 50.00 13.53 -21.63
CA THR A 4 50.92 12.62 -22.28
C THR A 4 52.24 12.45 -21.49
N PHE A 5 52.76 11.23 -21.36
CA PHE A 5 54.21 10.98 -21.19
C PHE A 5 54.63 9.67 -21.86
N THR A 6 55.76 9.77 -22.54
CA THR A 6 56.32 8.88 -23.55
C THR A 6 57.47 8.06 -22.97
N ALA A 7 57.66 6.84 -23.50
CA ALA A 7 58.89 6.04 -23.60
C ALA A 7 59.60 5.52 -22.32
N PHE A 8 59.78 4.20 -22.26
CA PHE A 8 61.13 3.60 -22.22
C PHE A 8 61.09 2.16 -22.76
N ALA A 9 61.83 1.93 -23.86
CA ALA A 9 62.10 0.62 -24.40
C ALA A 9 63.46 0.15 -23.89
N PHE A 10 63.53 -1.06 -23.33
CA PHE A 10 64.80 -1.79 -23.18
C PHE A 10 64.57 -3.24 -23.56
N VAL A 11 65.08 -3.60 -24.74
CA VAL A 11 65.18 -4.95 -25.26
C VAL A 11 66.48 -5.54 -24.72
N SER A 12 66.38 -6.57 -23.87
CA SER A 12 67.48 -7.45 -23.52
C SER A 12 67.14 -8.84 -24.02
N ALA A 13 67.64 -9.16 -25.22
CA ALA A 13 67.67 -10.51 -25.76
C ALA A 13 68.84 -11.27 -25.11
N LEU A 14 68.56 -12.41 -24.46
CA LEU A 14 69.46 -13.57 -24.23
C LEU A 14 68.78 -14.58 -23.28
N ALA A 15 68.03 -15.56 -23.81
CA ALA A 15 67.73 -16.86 -23.14
C ALA A 15 66.89 -17.80 -24.05
N ALA A 16 67.40 -18.18 -25.23
CA ALA A 16 66.61 -18.91 -26.24
C ALA A 16 66.59 -20.46 -26.10
N ALA A 17 67.07 -21.05 -25.00
CA ALA A 17 67.08 -22.53 -24.88
C ALA A 17 66.66 -23.10 -23.51
N ALA A 18 66.34 -22.25 -22.52
CA ALA A 18 65.85 -22.68 -21.21
C ALA A 18 64.46 -22.10 -20.84
N CYS A 19 63.91 -21.20 -21.66
CA CYS A 19 62.62 -20.54 -21.42
C CYS A 19 61.40 -21.27 -21.99
N ASP A 20 61.58 -22.37 -22.72
CA ASP A 20 60.48 -23.06 -23.41
C ASP A 20 59.56 -23.84 -22.43
N LYS A 21 60.12 -24.28 -21.29
CA LYS A 21 59.37 -24.94 -20.22
C LYS A 21 58.76 -23.96 -19.21
N SER A 22 59.46 -22.86 -18.92
CA SER A 22 58.99 -21.87 -17.94
C SER A 22 57.89 -20.96 -18.49
N GLY A 23 57.87 -20.71 -19.80
CA GLY A 23 56.82 -19.93 -20.46
C GLY A 23 55.48 -20.68 -20.53
N THR A 24 55.53 -21.98 -20.82
CA THR A 24 54.34 -22.84 -20.89
C THR A 24 53.69 -23.05 -19.52
N GLU A 25 54.48 -23.30 -18.47
CA GLU A 25 53.98 -23.41 -17.09
C GLU A 25 53.40 -22.07 -16.57
N ALA A 26 54.03 -20.94 -16.90
CA ALA A 26 53.52 -19.62 -16.54
C ALA A 26 52.20 -19.29 -17.25
N GLN A 27 52.09 -19.62 -18.54
CA GLN A 27 50.85 -19.45 -19.31
C GLN A 27 49.73 -20.34 -18.78
N GLU A 28 50.03 -21.59 -18.43
CA GLU A 28 49.05 -22.51 -17.87
C GLU A 28 48.52 -22.02 -16.52
N LYS A 29 49.40 -21.54 -15.63
CA LYS A 29 48.99 -20.95 -14.35
C LYS A 29 48.14 -19.70 -14.54
N ALA A 30 48.47 -18.84 -15.51
CA ALA A 30 47.67 -17.68 -15.85
C ALA A 30 46.28 -18.07 -16.36
N ASN A 31 46.20 -19.08 -17.24
CA ASN A 31 44.92 -19.58 -17.75
C ASN A 31 44.04 -20.18 -16.63
N ARG A 32 44.63 -20.95 -15.70
CA ARG A 32 43.90 -21.48 -14.53
C ARG A 32 43.39 -20.37 -13.62
N ALA A 33 44.24 -19.39 -13.30
CA ALA A 33 43.83 -18.26 -12.47
C ALA A 33 42.71 -17.42 -13.13
N GLN A 34 42.75 -17.24 -14.45
CA GLN A 34 41.66 -16.59 -15.18
C GLN A 34 40.38 -17.43 -15.17
N ALA A 35 40.48 -18.75 -15.30
CA ALA A 35 39.32 -19.64 -15.22
C ALA A 35 38.66 -19.60 -13.84
N GLU A 36 39.46 -19.69 -12.76
CA GLU A 36 38.99 -19.58 -11.38
C GLU A 36 38.34 -18.21 -11.11
N ALA A 37 38.97 -17.11 -11.55
CA ALA A 37 38.40 -15.78 -11.39
C ALA A 37 37.06 -15.63 -12.15
N ASN A 38 36.95 -16.20 -13.35
CA ASN A 38 35.70 -16.19 -14.11
C ASN A 38 34.60 -17.02 -13.41
N GLU A 39 34.95 -18.16 -12.81
CA GLU A 39 34.03 -18.98 -12.01
C GLU A 39 33.54 -18.20 -10.77
N ASP A 40 34.43 -17.54 -10.05
CA ASP A 40 34.10 -16.72 -8.89
C ASP A 40 33.18 -15.55 -9.25
N ILE A 41 33.45 -14.86 -10.35
CA ILE A 41 32.60 -13.78 -10.86
C ILE A 41 31.21 -14.32 -11.21
N ASN A 42 31.13 -15.46 -11.90
CA ASN A 42 29.85 -16.06 -12.28
C ASN A 42 29.04 -16.49 -11.05
N ARG A 43 29.69 -17.09 -10.04
CA ARG A 43 29.05 -17.45 -8.77
C ARG A 43 28.55 -16.22 -8.01
N ALA A 44 29.37 -15.19 -7.88
CA ALA A 44 28.98 -13.94 -7.23
C ALA A 44 27.80 -13.26 -7.94
N ASN A 45 27.79 -13.26 -9.27
CA ASN A 45 26.67 -12.74 -10.07
C ASN A 45 25.39 -13.58 -9.89
N ALA A 46 25.50 -14.90 -9.86
CA ALA A 46 24.36 -15.79 -9.63
C ALA A 46 23.77 -15.61 -8.22
N GLU A 47 24.63 -15.50 -7.20
CA GLU A 47 24.20 -15.22 -5.82
C GLU A 47 23.55 -13.84 -5.68
N SER A 48 24.13 -12.81 -6.30
CA SER A 48 23.59 -11.45 -6.28
C SER A 48 22.22 -11.40 -6.97
N THR A 49 22.11 -12.02 -8.14
CA THR A 49 20.83 -12.16 -8.85
C THR A 49 19.79 -12.87 -7.99
N THR A 50 20.17 -13.97 -7.33
CA THR A 50 19.27 -14.71 -6.42
C THR A 50 18.80 -13.83 -5.26
N LYS A 51 19.70 -13.05 -4.63
CA LYS A 51 19.36 -12.14 -3.53
C LYS A 51 18.41 -11.02 -3.98
N ILE A 52 18.67 -10.42 -5.15
CA ILE A 52 17.82 -9.37 -5.71
C ILE A 52 16.43 -9.91 -6.02
N THR A 53 16.34 -11.07 -6.69
CA THR A 53 15.07 -11.71 -7.02
C THR A 53 14.27 -12.05 -5.75
N ASN A 54 14.92 -12.63 -4.74
CA ASN A 54 14.25 -12.94 -3.47
C ASN A 54 13.77 -11.67 -2.76
N ALA A 55 14.56 -10.59 -2.77
CA ALA A 55 14.16 -9.31 -2.19
C ALA A 55 12.97 -8.68 -2.93
N GLN A 56 12.91 -8.81 -4.26
CA GLN A 56 11.77 -8.36 -5.08
C GLN A 56 10.51 -9.16 -4.75
N VAL A 57 10.60 -10.50 -4.69
CA VAL A 57 9.47 -11.37 -4.34
C VAL A 57 8.92 -11.03 -2.95
N GLU A 58 9.79 -10.83 -1.97
CA GLU A 58 9.35 -10.46 -0.61
C GLU A 58 8.76 -9.05 -0.55
N ALA A 59 9.27 -8.10 -1.34
CA ALA A 59 8.68 -6.77 -1.45
C ALA A 59 7.29 -6.82 -2.08
N ASP A 60 7.12 -7.56 -3.18
CA ASP A 60 5.85 -7.73 -3.88
C ASP A 60 4.82 -8.42 -2.97
N LYS A 61 5.24 -9.43 -2.21
CA LYS A 61 4.39 -10.10 -1.22
C LYS A 61 3.89 -9.11 -0.17
N LYS A 62 4.78 -8.28 0.41
CA LYS A 62 4.40 -7.28 1.41
C LYS A 62 3.46 -6.22 0.84
N ILE A 63 3.67 -5.80 -0.41
CA ILE A 63 2.77 -4.87 -1.09
C ILE A 63 1.39 -5.50 -1.26
N ALA A 64 1.30 -6.75 -1.72
CA ALA A 64 0.04 -7.46 -1.88
C ALA A 64 -0.69 -7.64 -0.53
N GLU A 65 0.03 -8.03 0.52
CA GLU A 65 -0.53 -8.15 1.88
C GLU A 65 -1.07 -6.82 2.40
N ALA A 66 -0.33 -5.72 2.22
CA ALA A 66 -0.77 -4.39 2.63
C ALA A 66 -2.02 -3.92 1.86
N GLN A 67 -2.06 -4.15 0.54
CA GLN A 67 -3.23 -3.83 -0.29
C GLN A 67 -4.46 -4.63 0.15
N ASN A 68 -4.30 -5.93 0.41
CA ASN A 68 -5.38 -6.78 0.87
C ASN A 68 -5.89 -6.35 2.26
N SER A 69 -4.98 -6.10 3.20
CA SER A 69 -5.33 -5.62 4.55
C SER A 69 -6.07 -4.28 4.52
N PHE A 70 -5.66 -3.37 3.65
CA PHE A 70 -6.35 -2.10 3.44
C PHE A 70 -7.76 -2.32 2.87
N ALA A 71 -7.90 -3.15 1.83
CA ALA A 71 -9.21 -3.46 1.24
C ALA A 71 -10.17 -4.08 2.27
N THR A 72 -9.70 -5.03 3.09
CA THR A 72 -10.49 -5.60 4.20
C THR A 72 -10.92 -4.53 5.19
N THR A 73 -10.02 -3.63 5.59
CA THR A 73 -10.33 -2.55 6.55
C THR A 73 -11.45 -1.64 6.03
N VAL A 74 -11.41 -1.28 4.74
CA VAL A 74 -12.45 -0.43 4.13
C VAL A 74 -13.79 -1.17 4.05
N GLU A 75 -13.77 -2.47 3.71
CA GLU A 75 -14.99 -3.26 3.56
C GLU A 75 -15.66 -3.56 4.91
N ASP A 76 -14.90 -3.87 5.96
CA ASP A 76 -15.44 -4.06 7.32
C ASP A 76 -16.14 -2.79 7.83
N TYR A 77 -15.53 -1.63 7.56
CA TYR A 77 -16.14 -0.34 7.87
C TYR A 77 -17.41 -0.11 7.04
N ARG A 78 -17.40 -0.45 5.75
CA ARG A 78 -18.58 -0.35 4.87
C ARG A 78 -19.74 -1.15 5.46
N HIS A 79 -19.52 -2.42 5.79
CA HIS A 79 -20.54 -3.28 6.38
C HIS A 79 -21.05 -2.74 7.71
N THR A 80 -20.15 -2.26 8.57
CA THR A 80 -20.53 -1.65 9.85
C THR A 80 -21.46 -0.46 9.65
N MET A 81 -21.14 0.43 8.69
CA MET A 81 -21.95 1.62 8.41
C MET A 81 -23.25 1.31 7.68
N GLN A 82 -23.28 0.29 6.82
CA GLN A 82 -24.52 -0.21 6.20
C GLN A 82 -25.50 -0.72 7.26
N GLY A 83 -25.04 -1.58 8.19
CA GLY A 83 -25.92 -2.07 9.26
C GLY A 83 -26.44 -0.95 10.16
N ARG A 84 -25.59 0.05 10.45
CA ARG A 84 -25.99 1.27 11.15
C ARG A 84 -27.06 2.06 10.39
N LEU A 85 -26.90 2.25 9.08
CA LEU A 85 -27.89 2.91 8.21
C LEU A 85 -29.23 2.18 8.20
N ASP A 86 -29.22 0.85 8.10
CA ASP A 86 -30.44 0.05 8.12
C ASP A 86 -31.21 0.23 9.44
N ASP A 87 -30.49 0.30 10.57
CA ASP A 87 -31.10 0.53 11.88
C ASP A 87 -31.63 1.97 12.03
N LEU A 88 -30.93 2.95 11.48
CA LEU A 88 -31.42 4.33 11.41
C LEU A 88 -32.71 4.41 10.59
N ASP A 89 -32.77 3.76 9.43
CA ASP A 89 -33.96 3.76 8.57
C ASP A 89 -35.18 3.18 9.29
N LYS A 90 -35.01 2.08 10.02
CA LYS A 90 -36.06 1.52 10.89
C LYS A 90 -36.54 2.55 11.91
N LYS A 91 -35.62 3.24 12.60
CA LYS A 91 -35.97 4.30 13.56
C LYS A 91 -36.73 5.46 12.91
N LEU A 92 -36.37 5.86 11.70
CA LEU A 92 -37.08 6.92 10.97
C LEU A 92 -38.51 6.48 10.59
N VAL A 93 -38.71 5.21 10.24
CA VAL A 93 -40.04 4.63 10.02
C VAL A 93 -40.85 4.60 11.33
N ASP A 94 -40.23 4.19 12.44
CA ASP A 94 -40.88 4.16 13.75
C ASP A 94 -41.28 5.57 14.22
N LEU A 95 -40.44 6.57 14.00
CA LEU A 95 -40.76 7.98 14.27
C LEU A 95 -41.94 8.47 13.42
N ASP A 96 -42.02 8.11 12.14
CA ASP A 96 -43.16 8.42 11.28
C ASP A 96 -44.46 7.82 11.84
N ALA A 97 -44.41 6.53 12.21
CA ALA A 97 -45.55 5.84 12.82
C ALA A 97 -45.94 6.45 14.18
N LYS A 98 -44.95 6.86 14.99
CA LYS A 98 -45.15 7.55 16.27
C LYS A 98 -45.81 8.91 16.07
N SER A 99 -45.41 9.69 15.06
CA SER A 99 -46.04 10.98 14.72
C SER A 99 -47.53 10.84 14.38
N ARG A 100 -47.91 9.76 13.69
CA ARG A 100 -49.32 9.51 13.32
C ARG A 100 -50.21 9.22 14.52
N LYS A 101 -49.64 8.68 15.61
CA LYS A 101 -50.35 8.31 16.84
C LYS A 101 -50.25 9.39 17.93
N ALA A 102 -49.16 10.14 17.95
CA ALA A 102 -48.91 11.18 18.93
C ALA A 102 -49.84 12.38 18.74
N THR A 103 -50.05 13.14 19.81
CA THR A 103 -50.78 14.40 19.80
C THR A 103 -49.96 15.47 20.52
N GLY A 104 -50.42 16.73 20.46
CA GLY A 104 -49.80 17.84 21.19
C GLY A 104 -48.33 18.09 20.82
N GLN A 105 -47.52 18.39 21.82
CA GLN A 105 -46.12 18.78 21.64
C GLN A 105 -45.25 17.67 21.05
N THR A 106 -45.50 16.40 21.42
CA THR A 106 -44.74 15.26 20.87
C THR A 106 -44.91 15.15 19.36
N LYS A 107 -46.15 15.27 18.86
CA LYS A 107 -46.43 15.27 17.42
C LYS A 107 -45.72 16.44 16.73
N ALA A 108 -45.88 17.65 17.26
CA ALA A 108 -45.25 18.84 16.68
C ALA A 108 -43.71 18.72 16.62
N LYS A 109 -43.09 18.15 17.66
CA LYS A 109 -41.65 17.89 17.71
C LYS A 109 -41.22 16.89 16.63
N ILE A 110 -41.93 15.77 16.46
CA ILE A 110 -41.57 14.77 15.44
C ILE A 110 -41.79 15.34 14.04
N ASP A 111 -42.94 15.95 13.75
CA ASP A 111 -43.27 16.50 12.43
C ASP A 111 -42.28 17.59 11.99
N THR A 112 -41.78 18.38 12.94
CA THR A 112 -40.77 19.43 12.66
C THR A 112 -39.39 18.84 12.34
N ASN A 113 -39.00 17.74 12.98
CA ASN A 113 -37.63 17.23 12.90
C ASN A 113 -37.46 16.06 11.91
N LEU A 114 -38.50 15.25 11.69
CA LEU A 114 -38.42 14.08 10.81
C LEU A 114 -37.95 14.41 9.37
N PRO A 115 -38.42 15.49 8.71
CA PRO A 115 -37.89 15.88 7.41
C PRO A 115 -36.41 16.25 7.44
N LYS A 116 -35.94 16.91 8.52
CA LYS A 116 -34.53 17.29 8.69
C LYS A 116 -33.64 16.06 8.85
N LEU A 117 -34.10 15.08 9.64
CA LEU A 117 -33.39 13.82 9.83
C LEU A 117 -33.24 13.05 8.51
N ARG A 118 -34.29 13.02 7.67
CA ARG A 118 -34.22 12.39 6.34
C ARG A 118 -33.17 13.08 5.44
N VAL A 119 -33.16 14.41 5.41
CA VAL A 119 -32.15 15.17 4.65
C VAL A 119 -30.73 14.89 5.16
N GLN A 120 -30.52 14.83 6.48
CA GLN A 120 -29.20 14.51 7.06
C GLN A 120 -28.76 13.08 6.74
N ARG A 121 -29.70 12.12 6.80
CA ARG A 121 -29.46 10.73 6.42
C ARG A 121 -29.05 10.62 4.95
N ASP A 122 -29.75 11.33 4.05
CA ASP A 122 -29.43 11.30 2.63
C ASP A 122 -28.09 11.99 2.31
N ALA A 123 -27.76 13.08 3.01
CA ALA A 123 -26.44 13.70 2.94
C ALA A 123 -25.33 12.73 3.39
N PHE A 124 -25.51 12.05 4.52
CA PHE A 124 -24.57 11.03 5.00
C PHE A 124 -24.42 9.89 3.99
N VAL A 125 -25.51 9.38 3.40
CA VAL A 125 -25.44 8.32 2.38
C VAL A 125 -24.67 8.78 1.14
N SER A 126 -24.84 10.03 0.73
CA SER A 126 -24.06 10.62 -0.37
C SER A 126 -22.57 10.66 -0.03
N ASP A 127 -22.24 11.16 1.16
CA ASP A 127 -20.87 11.32 1.64
C ASP A 127 -20.18 9.99 1.93
N PHE A 128 -20.94 8.99 2.36
CA PHE A 128 -20.48 7.63 2.60
C PHE A 128 -19.95 6.96 1.33
N LYS A 129 -20.44 7.35 0.14
CA LYS A 129 -19.88 6.87 -1.14
C LYS A 129 -18.42 7.29 -1.35
N ALA A 130 -17.93 8.32 -0.65
CA ALA A 130 -16.54 8.74 -0.76
C ALA A 130 -15.54 7.64 -0.34
N ILE A 131 -15.98 6.64 0.46
CA ILE A 131 -15.12 5.51 0.84
C ILE A 131 -14.64 4.70 -0.38
N ASP A 132 -15.41 4.69 -1.47
CA ASP A 132 -15.07 3.92 -2.69
C ASP A 132 -13.82 4.46 -3.38
N THR A 133 -13.47 5.72 -3.10
CA THR A 133 -12.29 6.39 -3.65
C THR A 133 -11.22 6.65 -2.59
N ALA A 134 -11.41 6.19 -1.36
CA ALA A 134 -10.45 6.40 -0.29
C ALA A 134 -9.19 5.57 -0.54
N THR A 135 -8.05 6.24 -0.48
CA THR A 135 -6.72 5.62 -0.49
C THR A 135 -6.20 5.44 0.94
N ALA A 136 -5.16 4.63 1.11
CA ALA A 136 -4.51 4.42 2.41
C ALA A 136 -4.10 5.73 3.11
N SER A 137 -3.66 6.75 2.36
CA SER A 137 -3.25 8.04 2.94
C SER A 137 -4.43 8.94 3.35
N THR A 138 -5.59 8.76 2.73
CA THR A 138 -6.80 9.57 2.99
C THR A 138 -7.80 8.88 3.93
N TRP A 139 -7.61 7.58 4.18
CA TRP A 139 -8.58 6.73 4.87
C TRP A 139 -8.97 7.25 6.25
N ASP A 140 -7.99 7.60 7.09
CA ASP A 140 -8.27 8.04 8.46
C ASP A 140 -9.11 9.32 8.51
N ALA A 141 -8.82 10.27 7.60
CA ALA A 141 -9.58 11.51 7.51
C ALA A 141 -11.01 11.25 7.02
N THR A 142 -11.18 10.40 6.00
CA THR A 142 -12.49 10.00 5.48
C THR A 142 -13.32 9.30 6.57
N ARG A 143 -12.72 8.34 7.28
CA ARG A 143 -13.35 7.64 8.40
C ARG A 143 -13.77 8.60 9.51
N ALA A 144 -12.87 9.45 9.99
CA ALA A 144 -13.15 10.37 11.08
C ALA A 144 -14.30 11.33 10.75
N ARG A 145 -14.36 11.82 9.51
CA ARG A 145 -15.46 12.67 9.03
C ARG A 145 -16.80 11.93 9.05
N LEU A 146 -16.84 10.73 8.49
CA LEU A 146 -18.05 9.90 8.44
C LEU A 146 -18.50 9.47 9.85
N ASP A 147 -17.58 9.08 10.74
CA ASP A 147 -17.89 8.77 12.14
C ASP A 147 -18.50 9.98 12.86
N LYS A 148 -17.98 11.18 12.61
CA LYS A 148 -18.55 12.41 13.16
C LYS A 148 -19.97 12.66 12.64
N GLU A 149 -20.18 12.62 11.32
CA GLU A 149 -21.50 12.80 10.70
C GLU A 149 -22.51 11.77 11.22
N TRP A 150 -22.09 10.51 11.37
CA TRP A 150 -22.90 9.46 11.96
C TRP A 150 -23.29 9.77 13.41
N ASN A 151 -22.35 10.20 14.25
CA ASN A 151 -22.61 10.56 15.64
C ASN A 151 -23.55 11.76 15.77
N ASP A 152 -23.39 12.76 14.92
CA ASP A 152 -24.28 13.93 14.86
C ASP A 152 -25.71 13.51 14.47
N LEU A 153 -25.84 12.65 13.45
CA LEU A 153 -27.12 12.11 13.00
C LEU A 153 -27.80 11.25 14.08
N LYS A 154 -27.06 10.35 14.73
CA LYS A 154 -27.55 9.57 15.87
C LYS A 154 -28.06 10.47 16.99
N THR A 155 -27.28 11.49 17.35
CA THR A 155 -27.67 12.45 18.39
C THR A 155 -28.94 13.22 18.01
N ALA A 156 -29.10 13.56 16.73
CA ALA A 156 -30.29 14.24 16.23
C ALA A 156 -31.54 13.34 16.33
N VAL A 157 -31.42 12.04 16.02
CA VAL A 157 -32.52 11.07 16.18
C VAL A 157 -32.88 10.88 17.65
N ASP A 158 -31.88 10.66 18.52
CA ASP A 158 -32.10 10.43 19.96
C ASP A 158 -32.75 11.65 20.64
N LYS A 159 -32.58 12.86 20.07
CA LYS A 159 -33.27 14.07 20.55
C LYS A 159 -34.75 14.11 20.16
N VAL A 160 -35.18 13.37 19.14
CA VAL A 160 -36.55 13.39 18.62
C VAL A 160 -37.39 12.26 19.19
N ASP A 161 -36.81 11.07 19.32
CA ASP A 161 -37.43 9.91 19.97
C ASP A 161 -37.81 10.23 21.43
#